data_AF-A0A644YVI7-F1
#
_entry.id   AF-A0A644YVI7-F1
#
_cell.length_a   1.000
_cell.length_b   1.000
_cell.length_c   1.000
_cell.angle_alpha   90.00
_cell.angle_beta   90.00
_cell.angle_gamma   90.00
#
_symmetry.space_group_name_H-M   'P 1'
#
loop_
_entity.id
_entity.type
_entity.pdbx_description
1 polymer ?
#
loop_
_entity_poly.entity_id
_entity_poly.type
_entity_poly.pdbx_seq_one_letter_code
_entity_poly.pdbx_strand_id
1 'polypeptide(L)'
;MAKNTVKQDEKVISLKNKEIFLRLLSYLKPFKIKVIFILLLMIVIMISGLLSPMILQIAIDNYIDTKNIIGMLVISGVLLALNIVSMYSQRASILQMNKITNNILLNIRQELYVHIQKLSFSFFDDRPVGKILARVVGDVNSLSELFSNAVTTLIPQTLTIISVAAIMFYLNPSLALISITVLPLLFVALFGLQVFIRSKWQVYRQKRSNLNGFTHESFSGIRIIQNFTYEKEISKSFKNSVNDLMDSFVNAVFYNDFFWPIVDFSWGLSSILIFWYGAKLSQTGSVTIGTIAAFISYSGMFWRPILNIASFYNTLITNFAAAERIFEIMDITPDIEDLEANEIMPLIKGTVEFKNVTFGYEKHIPVLHNVSFKIKPGETIALVGPTGAGKTTITSLVSRFYDTNKGEVLIDGKNVKEVNLNSLRSQMGIMLQDTFLFSDTIKENIRYGKLDATEEEIIEAAKAVNAHEFIMQLENGYDTQVNERGSRLSVGQRQLISFARALLANPRILILDEATSNIDTATEILVQKGINKLLHGRTSFVIAHRLSTIRDCDKIMVIDNGTIIEAGTHDELIRRKGFYYNLYMAQYRFLNEGA
;
A
#
# COMPACT_ATOMS: atom_id res chain seq x y z
N MET A 1 -22.00 0.04 9.21
CA MET A 1 -21.87 0.22 7.75
C MET A 1 -20.44 0.68 7.49
N ALA A 2 -19.66 -0.03 6.69
CA ALA A 2 -18.26 0.32 6.45
C ALA A 2 -18.15 1.71 5.80
N LYS A 3 -17.39 2.62 6.41
CA LYS A 3 -16.89 3.81 5.71
C LYS A 3 -15.92 3.32 4.63
N ASN A 4 -15.96 3.94 3.45
CA ASN A 4 -15.12 3.61 2.30
C ASN A 4 -15.45 2.27 1.63
N THR A 5 -16.70 2.10 1.21
CA THR A 5 -16.99 1.18 0.10
C THR A 5 -16.12 1.54 -1.11
N VAL A 6 -15.83 0.57 -1.98
CA VAL A 6 -14.97 0.71 -3.17
C VAL A 6 -15.30 1.95 -4.04
N LYS A 7 -16.50 2.52 -3.88
CA LYS A 7 -17.05 3.65 -4.64
C LYS A 7 -16.91 5.05 -4.01
N GLN A 8 -16.41 5.19 -2.77
CA GLN A 8 -16.27 6.52 -2.12
C GLN A 8 -14.81 6.97 -2.03
N ASP A 9 -14.57 8.23 -2.45
CA ASP A 9 -13.30 8.93 -2.29
C ASP A 9 -13.05 9.26 -0.82
N GLU A 10 -11.85 8.97 -0.32
CA GLU A 10 -11.46 9.29 1.07
C GLU A 10 -11.41 10.81 1.28
N LYS A 11 -11.82 11.28 2.47
CA LYS A 11 -11.59 12.67 2.89
C LYS A 11 -10.11 12.85 3.19
N VAL A 12 -9.35 13.32 2.20
CA VAL A 12 -7.92 13.59 2.32
C VAL A 12 -7.69 14.79 3.25
N ILE A 13 -6.94 14.59 4.34
CA ILE A 13 -6.36 15.69 5.10
C ILE A 13 -5.20 16.22 4.26
N SER A 14 -5.43 17.29 3.52
CA SER A 14 -4.42 17.76 2.57
C SER A 14 -3.18 18.30 3.30
N LEU A 15 -2.06 17.59 3.26
CA LEU A 15 -0.79 18.12 3.75
C LEU A 15 -0.34 19.23 2.81
N LYS A 16 0.22 20.32 3.34
CA LYS A 16 0.76 21.38 2.47
C LYS A 16 1.95 20.81 1.71
N ASN A 17 2.02 21.03 0.38
CA ASN A 17 3.12 20.58 -0.48
C ASN A 17 4.54 20.87 0.08
N LYS A 18 4.70 21.96 0.84
CA LYS A 18 5.95 22.33 1.52
C LYS A 18 6.36 21.32 2.61
N GLU A 19 5.41 20.84 3.40
CA GLU A 19 5.67 19.88 4.49
C GLU A 19 6.04 18.51 3.93
N ILE A 20 5.32 18.05 2.90
CA ILE A 20 5.64 16.83 2.15
C ILE A 20 7.07 16.89 1.61
N PHE A 21 7.43 18.00 0.96
CA PHE A 21 8.77 18.20 0.42
C PHE A 21 9.86 18.16 1.49
N LEU A 22 9.66 18.83 2.64
CA LEU A 22 10.62 18.82 3.75
C LEU A 22 10.80 17.42 4.36
N ARG A 23 9.71 16.65 4.50
CA ARG A 23 9.77 15.26 4.97
C ARG A 23 10.50 14.36 3.98
N LEU A 24 10.21 14.47 2.68
CA LEU A 24 10.94 13.71 1.64
C LEU A 24 12.44 14.04 1.67
N LEU A 25 12.81 15.32 1.86
CA LEU A 25 14.21 15.72 2.02
C LEU A 25 14.87 15.12 3.27
N SER A 26 14.13 14.89 4.35
CA SER A 26 14.72 14.26 5.55
C SER A 26 15.19 12.83 5.29
N TYR A 27 14.59 12.09 4.36
CA TYR A 27 15.07 10.75 3.96
C TYR A 27 16.36 10.78 3.13
N LEU A 28 16.67 11.91 2.47
CA LEU A 28 17.95 12.10 1.77
C LEU A 28 19.08 12.53 2.72
N LYS A 29 18.76 13.12 3.88
CA LYS A 29 19.73 13.66 4.85
C LYS A 29 20.79 12.65 5.32
N PRO A 30 20.47 11.37 5.62
CA PRO A 30 21.47 10.36 5.98
C PRO A 30 22.49 10.09 4.87
N PHE A 31 22.11 10.32 3.61
CA PHE A 31 22.93 10.05 2.43
C PHE A 31 23.63 11.29 1.87
N LYS A 32 23.63 12.43 2.60
CA LYS A 32 24.13 13.73 2.12
C LYS A 32 25.52 13.68 1.45
N ILE A 33 26.47 12.94 2.00
CA ILE A 33 27.84 12.83 1.45
C ILE A 33 27.81 12.11 0.10
N LYS A 34 27.04 11.02 -0.01
CA LYS A 34 26.91 10.27 -1.26
C LYS A 34 26.16 11.06 -2.32
N VAL A 35 25.14 11.85 -1.93
CA VAL A 35 24.44 12.77 -2.83
C VAL A 35 25.39 13.86 -3.35
N ILE A 36 26.21 14.46 -2.48
CA ILE A 36 27.23 15.43 -2.90
C ILE A 36 28.21 14.80 -3.89
N PHE A 37 28.68 13.57 -3.63
CA PHE A 37 29.54 12.84 -4.56
C PHE A 37 28.88 12.64 -5.94
N ILE A 38 27.60 12.28 -5.98
CA ILE A 38 26.84 12.14 -7.24
C ILE A 38 26.74 13.49 -7.96
N LEU A 39 26.45 14.58 -7.24
CA LEU A 39 26.39 15.92 -7.81
C LEU A 39 27.74 16.34 -8.41
N LEU A 40 28.87 16.00 -7.75
CA LEU A 40 30.21 16.26 -8.29
C LEU A 40 30.46 15.47 -9.58
N LEU A 41 30.09 14.20 -9.65
CA LEU A 41 30.18 13.42 -10.88
C LEU A 41 29.31 14.02 -11.99
N MET A 42 28.13 14.54 -11.66
CA MET A 42 27.26 15.21 -12.62
C MET A 42 27.81 16.53 -13.12
N ILE A 43 28.52 17.27 -12.28
CA ILE A 43 29.25 18.46 -12.70
C ILE A 43 30.36 18.07 -13.69
N VAL A 44 31.09 16.96 -13.47
CA VAL A 44 32.09 16.46 -14.43
C VAL A 44 31.45 16.12 -15.78
N ILE A 45 30.30 15.44 -15.76
CA ILE A 45 29.54 15.09 -16.98
C ILE A 45 29.06 16.35 -17.70
N MET A 46 28.52 17.31 -16.95
CA MET A 46 28.07 18.59 -17.46
C MET A 46 29.23 19.36 -18.11
N ILE A 47 30.37 19.50 -17.43
CA ILE A 47 31.56 20.18 -17.95
C ILE A 47 32.05 19.50 -19.23
N SER A 48 32.12 18.16 -19.26
CA SER A 48 32.51 17.41 -20.46
C SER A 48 31.58 17.71 -21.65
N GLY A 49 30.26 17.74 -21.41
CA GLY A 49 29.27 18.11 -22.43
C GLY A 49 29.39 19.57 -22.89
N LEU A 50 29.63 20.51 -21.97
CA LEU A 50 29.77 21.94 -22.27
C LEU A 50 31.08 22.25 -23.01
N LEU A 51 32.16 21.52 -22.75
CA LEU A 51 33.45 21.72 -23.42
C LEU A 51 33.46 21.19 -24.85
N SER A 52 32.63 20.19 -25.17
CA SER A 52 32.61 19.55 -26.49
C SER A 52 32.43 20.54 -27.66
N PRO A 53 31.44 21.47 -27.64
CA PRO A 53 31.32 22.49 -28.69
C PRO A 53 32.49 23.48 -28.76
N MET A 54 33.08 23.86 -27.62
CA MET A 54 34.28 24.72 -27.59
C MET A 54 35.50 24.03 -28.18
N ILE A 55 35.67 22.73 -27.89
CA ILE A 55 36.74 21.93 -28.48
C ILE A 55 36.55 21.82 -30.00
N LEU A 56 35.31 21.67 -30.46
CA LEU A 56 34.98 21.69 -31.88
C LEU A 56 35.31 23.05 -32.52
N GLN A 57 35.00 24.16 -31.85
CA GLN A 57 35.41 25.51 -32.29
C GLN A 57 36.94 25.60 -32.44
N ILE A 58 37.69 25.20 -31.43
CA ILE A 58 39.17 25.25 -31.46
C ILE A 58 39.71 24.35 -32.58
N ALA A 59 39.13 23.16 -32.78
CA ALA A 59 39.53 22.25 -33.85
C ALA A 59 39.38 22.91 -35.23
N ILE A 60 38.25 23.60 -35.47
CA ILE A 60 37.98 24.30 -36.72
C ILE A 60 38.94 25.48 -36.89
N ASP A 61 38.95 26.40 -35.94
CA ASP A 61 39.65 27.68 -36.06
C ASP A 61 41.18 27.54 -36.07
N ASN A 62 41.74 26.62 -35.28
CA ASN A 62 43.20 26.55 -35.08
C ASN A 62 43.88 25.43 -35.87
N TYR A 63 43.17 24.36 -36.25
CA TYR A 63 43.80 23.15 -36.79
C TYR A 63 43.30 22.76 -38.19
N ILE A 64 42.02 22.98 -38.50
CA ILE A 64 41.50 22.76 -39.86
C ILE A 64 41.95 23.90 -40.78
N ASP A 65 41.81 25.16 -40.34
CA ASP A 65 42.25 26.32 -41.13
C ASP A 65 43.77 26.31 -41.40
N THR A 66 44.56 25.77 -40.46
CA THR A 66 46.04 25.66 -40.59
C THR A 66 46.51 24.33 -41.20
N LYS A 67 45.60 23.41 -41.55
CA LYS A 67 45.87 22.04 -42.06
C LYS A 67 46.80 21.20 -41.15
N ASN A 68 46.79 21.43 -39.84
CA ASN A 68 47.63 20.73 -38.88
C ASN A 68 46.99 19.42 -38.39
N ILE A 69 47.36 18.32 -39.05
CA ILE A 69 46.83 16.97 -38.78
C ILE A 69 47.17 16.48 -37.37
N ILE A 70 48.39 16.77 -36.88
CA ILE A 70 48.86 16.29 -35.57
C ILE A 70 48.04 16.94 -34.45
N GLY A 71 47.84 18.25 -34.52
CA GLY A 71 47.03 18.97 -33.53
C GLY A 71 45.56 18.56 -33.54
N MET A 72 45.00 18.26 -34.72
CA MET A 72 43.64 17.72 -34.85
C MET A 72 43.50 16.34 -34.19
N LEU A 73 44.49 15.45 -34.34
CA LEU A 73 44.52 14.15 -33.66
C LEU A 73 44.61 14.28 -32.14
N VAL A 74 45.44 15.21 -31.63
CA VAL A 74 45.57 15.47 -30.19
C VAL A 74 44.24 15.96 -29.61
N ILE A 75 43.59 16.93 -30.25
CA ILE A 75 42.29 17.45 -29.80
C ILE A 75 41.20 16.38 -29.86
N SER A 76 41.18 15.58 -30.92
CA SER A 76 40.25 14.46 -31.03
C SER A 76 40.47 13.44 -29.90
N GLY A 77 41.73 13.17 -29.55
CA GLY A 77 42.10 12.33 -28.40
C GLY A 77 41.63 12.91 -27.07
N VAL A 78 41.76 14.23 -26.86
CA VAL A 78 41.25 14.93 -25.67
C VAL A 78 39.73 14.82 -25.58
N LEU A 79 39.02 15.06 -26.70
CA LEU A 79 37.56 14.94 -26.75
C LEU A 79 37.11 13.50 -26.45
N LEU A 80 37.80 12.51 -27.00
CA LEU A 80 37.53 11.09 -26.74
C LEU A 80 37.77 10.75 -25.26
N ALA A 81 38.88 11.21 -24.66
CA ALA A 81 39.16 11.02 -23.25
C ALA A 81 38.09 11.67 -22.34
N LEU A 82 37.65 12.89 -22.65
CA LEU A 82 36.59 13.58 -21.92
C LEU A 82 35.25 12.83 -21.99
N ASN A 83 34.91 12.26 -23.15
CA ASN A 83 33.70 11.45 -23.30
C ASN A 83 33.79 10.13 -22.53
N ILE A 84 34.96 9.48 -22.51
CA ILE A 84 35.19 8.26 -21.71
C ILE A 84 35.04 8.56 -20.21
N VAL A 85 35.65 9.64 -19.71
CA VAL A 85 35.51 10.07 -18.31
C VAL A 85 34.05 10.37 -17.98
N SER A 86 33.33 11.04 -18.87
CA SER A 86 31.90 11.31 -18.72
C SER A 86 31.08 10.02 -18.67
N MET A 87 31.38 9.04 -19.53
CA MET A 87 30.71 7.73 -19.55
C MET A 87 30.88 6.97 -18.21
N TYR A 88 32.10 6.90 -17.68
CA TYR A 88 32.35 6.26 -16.39
C TYR A 88 31.70 7.01 -15.22
N SER A 89 31.73 8.35 -15.27
CA SER A 89 31.07 9.20 -14.27
C SER A 89 29.56 9.04 -14.29
N GLN A 90 28.95 8.92 -15.47
CA GLN A 90 27.52 8.67 -15.65
C GLN A 90 27.14 7.30 -15.11
N ARG A 91 27.92 6.26 -15.43
CA ARG A 91 27.70 4.91 -14.89
C ARG A 91 27.79 4.90 -13.37
N ALA A 92 28.81 5.53 -12.79
CA ALA A 92 28.98 5.63 -11.34
C ALA A 92 27.81 6.39 -10.69
N SER A 93 27.38 7.51 -11.27
CA SER A 93 26.25 8.30 -10.78
C SER A 93 24.96 7.49 -10.76
N ILE A 94 24.64 6.78 -11.85
CA ILE A 94 23.43 5.93 -11.94
C ILE A 94 23.47 4.82 -10.88
N LEU A 95 24.59 4.10 -10.77
CA LEU A 95 24.71 2.99 -9.82
C LEU A 95 24.59 3.46 -8.36
N GLN A 96 25.25 4.56 -8.00
CA GLN A 96 25.18 5.10 -6.64
C GLN A 96 23.79 5.66 -6.34
N MET A 97 23.16 6.34 -7.30
CA MET A 97 21.83 6.90 -7.10
C MET A 97 20.78 5.81 -6.90
N ASN A 98 20.82 4.74 -7.70
CA ASN A 98 19.90 3.62 -7.56
C ASN A 98 20.06 2.92 -6.20
N LYS A 99 21.30 2.76 -5.72
CA LYS A 99 21.57 2.20 -4.38
C LYS A 99 20.98 3.08 -3.27
N ILE A 100 21.19 4.40 -3.32
CA ILE A 100 20.64 5.33 -2.32
C ILE A 100 19.11 5.30 -2.35
N THR A 101 18.53 5.39 -3.54
CA THR A 101 17.08 5.42 -3.74
C THR A 101 16.44 4.14 -3.19
N ASN A 102 16.96 2.96 -3.56
CA ASN A 102 16.43 1.70 -3.05
C ASN A 102 16.53 1.57 -1.52
N ASN A 103 17.61 2.08 -0.90
CA ASN A 103 17.73 2.09 0.56
C ASN A 103 16.68 3.02 1.21
N ILE A 104 16.41 4.19 0.61
CA ILE A 104 15.35 5.09 1.08
C ILE A 104 13.99 4.40 1.00
N LEU A 105 13.69 3.74 -0.11
CA LEU A 105 12.43 3.00 -0.27
C LEU A 105 12.29 1.85 0.73
N LEU A 106 13.38 1.13 1.01
CA LEU A 106 13.40 0.08 2.01
C LEU A 106 13.09 0.63 3.40
N ASN A 107 13.69 1.76 3.77
CA ASN A 107 13.42 2.42 5.06
C ASN A 107 11.97 2.88 5.17
N ILE A 108 11.44 3.57 4.16
CA ILE A 108 10.03 4.00 4.14
C ILE A 108 9.09 2.80 4.24
N ARG A 109 9.38 1.72 3.49
CA ARG A 109 8.57 0.51 3.54
C ARG A 109 8.61 -0.16 4.91
N GLN A 110 9.78 -0.21 5.55
CA GLN A 110 9.93 -0.77 6.88
C GLN A 110 9.19 0.06 7.93
N GLU A 111 9.35 1.38 7.91
CA GLU A 111 8.66 2.31 8.82
C GLU A 111 7.14 2.17 8.69
N LEU A 112 6.64 2.22 7.46
CA LEU A 112 5.21 2.10 7.18
C LEU A 112 4.67 0.71 7.57
N TYR A 113 5.41 -0.38 7.28
CA TYR A 113 5.03 -1.74 7.66
C TYR A 113 4.96 -1.93 9.18
N VAL A 114 5.96 -1.45 9.92
CA VAL A 114 5.99 -1.51 11.38
C VAL A 114 4.90 -0.63 11.99
N HIS A 115 4.67 0.55 11.42
CA HIS A 115 3.64 1.47 11.91
C HIS A 115 2.22 0.90 11.72
N ILE A 116 1.91 0.36 10.54
CA ILE A 116 0.59 -0.24 10.25
C ILE A 116 0.24 -1.35 11.25
N GLN A 117 1.21 -2.16 11.68
CA GLN A 117 0.97 -3.22 12.67
C GLN A 117 0.58 -2.70 14.07
N LYS A 118 0.88 -1.44 14.38
CA LYS A 118 0.51 -0.80 15.65
C LYS A 118 -0.88 -0.15 15.59
N LEU A 119 -1.45 0.04 14.41
CA LEU A 119 -2.75 0.66 14.25
C LEU A 119 -3.87 -0.26 14.77
N SER A 120 -4.95 0.36 15.25
CA SER A 120 -6.12 -0.33 15.80
C SER A 120 -6.90 -1.07 14.70
N PHE A 121 -7.77 -2.00 15.09
CA PHE A 121 -8.66 -2.69 14.14
C PHE A 121 -9.60 -1.73 13.39
N SER A 122 -9.93 -0.58 13.99
CA SER A 122 -10.68 0.50 13.35
C SER A 122 -10.06 0.91 12.00
N PHE A 123 -8.72 0.99 11.93
CA PHE A 123 -8.02 1.32 10.69
C PHE A 123 -8.24 0.28 9.58
N PHE A 124 -8.29 -1.00 9.93
CA PHE A 124 -8.44 -2.12 9.00
C PHE A 124 -9.90 -2.36 8.62
N ASP A 125 -10.84 -2.12 9.52
CA ASP A 125 -12.28 -2.26 9.28
C ASP A 125 -12.79 -1.21 8.27
N ASP A 126 -12.18 -0.01 8.28
CA ASP A 126 -12.51 1.09 7.36
C ASP A 126 -11.75 1.05 6.01
N ARG A 127 -10.76 0.16 5.85
CA ARG A 127 -9.89 0.15 4.67
C ARG A 127 -9.63 -1.28 4.16
N PRO A 128 -10.07 -1.61 2.93
CA PRO A 128 -9.73 -2.89 2.31
C PRO A 128 -8.21 -3.10 2.28
N VAL A 129 -7.76 -4.31 2.66
CA VAL A 129 -6.33 -4.70 2.69
C VAL A 129 -5.63 -4.42 1.36
N GLY A 130 -6.33 -4.59 0.22
CA GLY A 130 -5.79 -4.26 -1.10
C GLY A 130 -5.40 -2.79 -1.27
N LYS A 131 -6.14 -1.85 -0.66
CA LYS A 131 -5.77 -0.42 -0.67
C LYS A 131 -4.51 -0.17 0.16
N ILE A 132 -4.36 -0.84 1.29
CA ILE A 132 -3.17 -0.74 2.15
C ILE A 132 -1.94 -1.26 1.38
N LEU A 133 -2.06 -2.42 0.71
CA LEU A 133 -1.00 -2.99 -0.13
C LEU A 133 -0.60 -2.06 -1.29
N ALA A 134 -1.57 -1.45 -1.96
CA ALA A 134 -1.30 -0.48 -3.02
C ALA A 134 -0.46 0.71 -2.53
N ARG A 135 -0.67 1.16 -1.29
CA ARG A 135 0.13 2.23 -0.66
C ARG A 135 1.54 1.75 -0.28
N VAL A 136 1.63 0.60 0.40
CA VAL A 136 2.92 0.03 0.87
C VAL A 136 3.88 -0.29 -0.30
N VAL A 137 3.32 -0.79 -1.41
CA VAL A 137 4.10 -1.24 -2.56
C VAL A 137 4.09 -0.20 -3.67
N GLY A 138 2.91 0.15 -4.17
CA GLY A 138 2.76 1.02 -5.35
C GLY A 138 3.17 2.47 -5.10
N ASP A 139 2.63 3.10 -4.06
CA ASP A 139 2.95 4.50 -3.76
C ASP A 139 4.41 4.66 -3.36
N VAL A 140 4.95 3.75 -2.55
CA VAL A 140 6.37 3.77 -2.17
C VAL A 140 7.26 3.63 -3.41
N ASN A 141 6.96 2.70 -4.32
CA ASN A 141 7.76 2.54 -5.54
C ASN A 141 7.73 3.78 -6.44
N SER A 142 6.62 4.51 -6.47
CA SER A 142 6.49 5.74 -7.26
C SER A 142 7.52 6.80 -6.79
N LEU A 143 7.78 6.89 -5.48
CA LEU A 143 8.79 7.80 -4.93
C LEU A 143 10.21 7.54 -5.45
N SER A 144 10.51 6.34 -5.96
CA SER A 144 11.79 6.00 -6.58
C SER A 144 12.18 6.98 -7.68
N GLU A 145 11.22 7.26 -8.56
CA GLU A 145 11.43 8.14 -9.70
C GLU A 145 11.64 9.59 -9.24
N LEU A 146 10.90 10.02 -8.23
CA LEU A 146 11.06 11.35 -7.65
C LEU A 146 12.45 11.55 -7.05
N PHE A 147 12.91 10.63 -6.19
CA PHE A 147 14.22 10.73 -5.57
C PHE A 147 15.33 10.69 -6.62
N SER A 148 15.27 9.72 -7.54
CA SER A 148 16.25 9.56 -8.63
C SER A 148 16.33 10.82 -9.50
N ASN A 149 15.20 11.30 -10.01
CA ASN A 149 15.17 12.42 -10.96
C ASN A 149 15.46 13.77 -10.29
N ALA A 150 15.14 13.95 -9.01
CA ALA A 150 15.41 15.22 -8.31
C ALA A 150 16.92 15.55 -8.30
N VAL A 151 17.75 14.55 -7.97
CA VAL A 151 19.22 14.72 -7.92
C VAL A 151 19.83 14.60 -9.31
N THR A 152 19.37 13.61 -10.10
CA THR A 152 20.05 13.29 -11.37
C THR A 152 19.66 14.17 -12.54
N THR A 153 18.48 14.78 -12.48
CA THR A 153 17.88 15.48 -13.61
C THR A 153 17.64 16.94 -13.26
N LEU A 154 16.85 17.26 -12.23
CA LEU A 154 16.48 18.67 -11.98
C LEU A 154 17.71 19.56 -11.75
N ILE A 155 18.60 19.21 -10.82
CA ILE A 155 19.76 20.05 -10.49
C ILE A 155 20.71 20.21 -11.68
N PRO A 156 21.21 19.14 -12.33
CA PRO A 156 22.17 19.28 -13.43
C PRO A 156 21.58 19.94 -14.67
N GLN A 157 20.30 19.70 -14.99
CA GLN A 157 19.66 20.30 -16.17
C GLN A 157 19.47 21.81 -15.98
N THR A 158 19.09 22.25 -14.77
CA THR A 158 18.98 23.68 -14.47
C THR A 158 20.34 24.38 -14.55
N LEU A 159 21.39 23.75 -13.99
CA LEU A 159 22.76 24.24 -14.10
C LEU A 159 23.27 24.26 -15.55
N THR A 160 22.89 23.27 -16.36
CA THR A 160 23.25 23.20 -17.78
C THR A 160 22.66 24.38 -18.56
N ILE A 161 21.37 24.70 -18.36
CA ILE A 161 20.73 25.86 -19.03
C ILE A 161 21.48 27.16 -18.71
N ILE A 162 21.75 27.39 -17.42
CA ILE A 162 22.46 28.58 -16.94
C ILE A 162 23.86 28.64 -17.54
N SER A 163 24.58 27.51 -17.55
CA SER A 163 25.95 27.43 -18.04
C SER A 163 26.04 27.62 -19.56
N VAL A 164 25.14 27.00 -20.34
CA VAL A 164 25.07 27.17 -21.80
C VAL A 164 24.79 28.64 -22.13
N ALA A 165 23.81 29.27 -21.47
CA ALA A 165 23.53 30.68 -21.66
C ALA A 165 24.75 31.56 -21.35
N ALA A 166 25.40 31.34 -20.21
CA ALA A 166 26.60 32.08 -19.81
C ALA A 166 27.75 31.92 -20.82
N ILE A 167 28.01 30.70 -21.31
CA ILE A 167 29.04 30.43 -22.33
C ILE A 167 28.71 31.15 -23.64
N MET A 168 27.46 31.13 -24.10
CA MET A 168 27.07 31.81 -25.33
C MET A 168 27.24 33.33 -25.22
N PHE A 169 26.86 33.94 -24.09
CA PHE A 169 27.09 35.37 -23.87
C PHE A 169 28.59 35.71 -23.78
N TYR A 170 29.40 34.82 -23.20
CA TYR A 170 30.85 34.98 -23.14
C TYR A 170 31.49 34.92 -24.54
N LEU A 171 31.05 33.99 -25.40
CA LEU A 171 31.59 33.85 -26.76
C LEU A 171 31.23 35.04 -27.66
N ASN A 172 29.95 35.41 -27.72
CA ASN A 172 29.51 36.59 -28.46
C ASN A 172 28.11 37.04 -28.00
N PRO A 173 27.96 38.21 -27.34
CA PRO A 173 26.67 38.68 -26.87
C PRO A 173 25.61 38.89 -27.96
N SER A 174 26.02 39.32 -29.16
CA SER A 174 25.08 39.61 -30.25
C SER A 174 24.49 38.34 -30.85
N LEU A 175 25.31 37.30 -31.05
CA LEU A 175 24.83 35.98 -31.49
C LEU A 175 23.98 35.30 -30.41
N ALA A 176 24.35 35.44 -29.14
CA ALA A 176 23.59 34.87 -28.02
C ALA A 176 22.16 35.40 -27.95
N LEU A 177 21.98 36.72 -28.10
CA LEU A 177 20.64 37.32 -28.14
C LEU A 177 19.77 36.77 -29.27
N ILE A 178 20.36 36.53 -30.46
CA ILE A 178 19.64 35.98 -31.61
C ILE A 178 19.22 34.54 -31.34
N SER A 179 20.12 33.71 -30.81
CA SER A 179 19.78 32.33 -30.44
C SER A 179 18.68 32.27 -29.38
N ILE A 180 18.73 33.16 -28.39
CA ILE A 180 17.74 33.24 -27.31
C ILE A 180 16.39 33.74 -27.82
N THR A 181 16.33 34.56 -28.87
CA THR A 181 15.09 35.11 -29.42
C THR A 181 14.12 34.03 -29.91
N VAL A 182 14.63 32.86 -30.27
CA VAL A 182 13.79 31.72 -30.69
C VAL A 182 13.16 30.99 -29.48
N LEU A 183 13.77 31.08 -28.28
CA LEU A 183 13.28 30.40 -27.07
C LEU A 183 11.85 30.82 -26.66
N PRO A 184 11.49 32.13 -26.60
CA PRO A 184 10.12 32.54 -26.28
C PRO A 184 9.08 32.05 -27.28
N LEU A 185 9.39 32.05 -28.58
CA LEU A 185 8.48 31.56 -29.62
C LEU A 185 8.20 30.07 -29.43
N LEU A 186 9.26 29.28 -29.19
CA LEU A 186 9.12 27.87 -28.87
C LEU A 186 8.29 27.66 -27.60
N PHE A 187 8.57 28.43 -26.54
CA PHE A 187 7.84 28.33 -25.28
C PHE A 187 6.34 28.53 -25.48
N VAL A 188 5.94 29.58 -26.21
CA VAL A 188 4.52 29.83 -26.54
C VAL A 188 3.91 28.68 -27.33
N ALA A 189 4.61 28.17 -28.36
CA ALA A 189 4.15 27.05 -29.18
C ALA A 189 3.93 25.77 -28.34
N LEU A 190 4.90 25.42 -27.49
CA LEU A 190 4.84 24.24 -26.63
C LEU A 190 3.76 24.37 -25.55
N PHE A 191 3.63 25.52 -24.90
CA PHE A 191 2.58 25.75 -23.91
C PHE A 191 1.18 25.69 -24.54
N GLY A 192 1.01 26.27 -25.74
CA GLY A 192 -0.22 26.15 -26.50
C GLY A 192 -0.56 24.70 -26.82
N LEU A 193 0.40 23.94 -27.34
CA LEU A 193 0.23 22.52 -27.68
C LEU A 193 -0.11 21.67 -26.43
N GLN A 194 0.53 21.94 -25.30
CA GLN A 194 0.34 21.20 -24.06
C GLN A 194 -1.11 21.25 -23.55
N VAL A 195 -1.83 22.36 -23.76
CA VAL A 195 -3.25 22.49 -23.40
C VAL A 195 -4.10 21.49 -24.17
N PHE A 196 -3.88 21.36 -25.49
CA PHE A 196 -4.59 20.40 -26.34
C PHE A 196 -4.21 18.96 -26.03
N ILE A 197 -2.90 18.69 -25.88
CA ILE A 197 -2.36 17.38 -25.51
C ILE A 197 -3.03 16.88 -24.23
N ARG A 198 -3.09 17.72 -23.19
CA ARG A 198 -3.68 17.34 -21.89
C ARG A 198 -5.14 16.93 -22.03
N SER A 199 -5.93 17.67 -22.80
CA SER A 199 -7.36 17.35 -23.05
C SER A 199 -7.52 16.01 -23.77
N LYS A 200 -6.74 15.75 -24.82
CA LYS A 200 -6.82 14.48 -25.56
C LYS A 200 -6.41 13.28 -24.70
N TRP A 201 -5.36 13.42 -23.89
CA TRP A 201 -4.97 12.39 -22.92
C TRP A 201 -6.02 12.14 -21.84
N GLN A 202 -6.83 13.14 -21.46
CA GLN A 202 -7.96 12.93 -20.55
C GLN A 202 -9.05 12.05 -21.18
N VAL A 203 -9.40 12.30 -22.44
CA VAL A 203 -10.38 11.47 -23.17
C VAL A 203 -9.90 10.02 -23.28
N TYR A 204 -8.63 9.81 -23.67
CA TYR A 204 -8.02 8.48 -23.69
C TYR A 204 -8.07 7.79 -22.32
N ARG A 205 -7.71 8.50 -21.23
CA ARG A 205 -7.78 7.95 -19.87
C ARG A 205 -9.20 7.53 -19.50
N GLN A 206 -10.23 8.29 -19.89
CA GLN A 206 -11.62 7.94 -19.65
C GLN A 206 -12.03 6.67 -20.41
N LYS A 207 -11.73 6.59 -21.71
CA LYS A 207 -12.02 5.40 -22.53
C LYS A 207 -11.30 4.16 -22.00
N ARG A 208 -10.05 4.31 -21.54
CA ARG A 208 -9.29 3.23 -20.91
C ARG A 208 -9.94 2.76 -19.61
N SER A 209 -10.41 3.69 -18.78
CA SER A 209 -11.13 3.35 -17.54
C SER A 209 -12.43 2.60 -17.82
N ASN A 210 -13.19 3.04 -18.83
CA ASN A 210 -14.44 2.38 -19.22
C ASN A 210 -14.18 0.94 -19.71
N LEU A 211 -13.16 0.74 -20.55
CA LEU A 211 -12.77 -0.60 -21.03
C LEU A 211 -12.36 -1.51 -19.86
N ASN A 212 -11.56 -0.99 -18.92
CA ASN A 212 -11.16 -1.75 -17.74
C ASN A 212 -12.37 -2.12 -16.86
N GLY A 213 -13.31 -1.20 -16.67
CA GLY A 213 -14.56 -1.45 -15.94
C GLY A 213 -15.39 -2.56 -16.60
N PHE A 214 -15.61 -2.45 -17.91
CA PHE A 214 -16.32 -3.46 -18.71
C PHE A 214 -15.65 -4.83 -18.63
N THR A 215 -14.31 -4.87 -18.71
CA THR A 215 -13.54 -6.12 -18.62
C THR A 215 -13.66 -6.76 -17.24
N HIS A 216 -13.55 -5.95 -16.18
CA HIS A 216 -13.70 -6.42 -14.81
C HIS A 216 -15.10 -6.98 -14.54
N GLU A 217 -16.14 -6.28 -15.00
CA GLU A 217 -17.54 -6.74 -14.90
C GLU A 217 -17.76 -8.05 -15.67
N SER A 218 -17.25 -8.14 -16.91
CA SER A 218 -17.38 -9.33 -17.75
C SER A 218 -16.71 -10.55 -17.12
N PHE A 219 -15.49 -10.40 -16.57
CA PHE A 219 -14.82 -11.53 -15.91
C PHE A 219 -15.41 -11.88 -14.55
N SER A 220 -15.87 -10.88 -13.78
CA SER A 220 -16.58 -11.13 -12.52
C SER A 220 -17.88 -11.88 -12.77
N GLY A 221 -18.58 -11.55 -13.86
CA GLY A 221 -19.82 -12.17 -14.31
C GLY A 221 -19.63 -13.34 -15.29
N ILE A 222 -18.43 -13.92 -15.40
CA ILE A 222 -18.14 -14.90 -16.47
C ILE A 222 -19.09 -16.11 -16.45
N ARG A 223 -19.47 -16.57 -15.26
CA ARG A 223 -20.44 -17.67 -15.08
C ARG A 223 -21.81 -17.32 -15.66
N ILE A 224 -22.25 -16.07 -15.53
CA ILE A 224 -23.53 -15.59 -16.06
C ILE A 224 -23.44 -15.52 -17.59
N ILE A 225 -22.37 -14.94 -18.12
CA ILE A 225 -22.16 -14.82 -19.56
C ILE A 225 -22.17 -16.20 -20.23
N GLN A 226 -21.46 -17.17 -19.64
CA GLN A 226 -21.41 -18.55 -20.15
C GLN A 226 -22.76 -19.27 -20.00
N ASN A 227 -23.45 -19.09 -18.88
CA ASN A 227 -24.75 -19.71 -18.65
C ASN A 227 -25.81 -19.22 -19.65
N PHE A 228 -25.76 -17.95 -20.04
CA PHE A 228 -26.66 -17.37 -21.05
C PHE A 228 -26.10 -17.43 -22.49
N THR A 229 -24.91 -18.00 -22.71
CA THR A 229 -24.25 -18.11 -24.03
C THR A 229 -24.09 -16.76 -24.76
N TYR A 230 -23.76 -15.70 -24.02
CA TYR A 230 -23.63 -14.33 -24.53
C TYR A 230 -22.21 -13.94 -24.96
N GLU A 231 -21.30 -14.89 -25.11
CA GLU A 231 -19.88 -14.63 -25.39
C GLU A 231 -19.67 -13.82 -26.68
N LYS A 232 -20.49 -14.06 -27.71
CA LYS A 232 -20.40 -13.33 -29.00
C LYS A 232 -20.80 -11.85 -28.86
N GLU A 233 -21.87 -11.55 -28.14
CA GLU A 233 -22.34 -10.18 -27.93
C GLU A 233 -21.37 -9.38 -27.04
N ILE A 234 -20.86 -10.01 -25.99
CA ILE A 234 -19.83 -9.43 -25.12
C ILE A 234 -18.54 -9.19 -25.90
N SER A 235 -18.12 -10.13 -26.75
CA SER A 235 -16.95 -9.97 -27.63
C SER A 235 -17.11 -8.78 -28.60
N LYS A 236 -18.29 -8.59 -29.18
CA LYS A 236 -18.59 -7.44 -30.04
C LYS A 236 -18.52 -6.11 -29.28
N SER A 237 -19.12 -6.05 -28.10
CA SER A 237 -19.10 -4.87 -27.23
C SER A 237 -17.68 -4.52 -26.76
N PHE A 238 -16.88 -5.55 -26.44
CA PHE A 238 -15.45 -5.40 -26.15
C PHE A 238 -14.70 -4.81 -27.33
N LYS A 239 -14.89 -5.36 -28.55
CA LYS A 239 -14.23 -4.85 -29.77
C LYS A 239 -14.56 -3.39 -30.04
N ASN A 240 -15.82 -2.97 -29.87
CA ASN A 240 -16.21 -1.57 -30.01
C ASN A 240 -15.51 -0.67 -28.99
N SER A 241 -15.43 -1.10 -27.74
CA SER A 241 -14.75 -0.36 -26.67
C SER A 241 -13.23 -0.26 -26.91
N VAL A 242 -12.62 -1.30 -27.48
CA VAL A 242 -11.22 -1.31 -27.90
C VAL A 242 -10.99 -0.35 -29.07
N ASN A 243 -11.89 -0.29 -30.05
CA ASN A 243 -11.80 0.66 -31.16
C ASN A 243 -11.90 2.11 -30.66
N ASP A 244 -12.86 2.43 -29.80
CA ASP A 244 -12.98 3.74 -29.16
C ASP A 244 -11.70 4.13 -28.42
N LEU A 245 -11.10 3.18 -27.70
CA LEU A 245 -9.84 3.38 -27.00
C LEU A 245 -8.71 3.65 -28.00
N MET A 246 -8.61 2.86 -29.06
CA MET A 246 -7.61 3.02 -30.12
C MET A 246 -7.73 4.39 -30.79
N ASP A 247 -8.93 4.80 -31.20
CA ASP A 247 -9.16 6.10 -31.85
C ASP A 247 -8.79 7.26 -30.92
N SER A 248 -9.15 7.17 -29.64
CA SER A 248 -8.76 8.18 -28.65
C SER A 248 -7.26 8.21 -28.40
N PHE A 249 -6.59 7.05 -28.45
CA PHE A 249 -5.14 6.92 -28.29
C PHE A 249 -4.40 7.51 -29.50
N VAL A 250 -4.77 7.13 -30.72
CA VAL A 250 -4.19 7.66 -31.96
C VAL A 250 -4.36 9.17 -32.02
N ASN A 251 -5.54 9.68 -31.68
CA ASN A 251 -5.75 11.12 -31.59
C ASN A 251 -4.83 11.76 -30.54
N ALA A 252 -4.71 11.21 -29.33
CA ALA A 252 -3.84 11.77 -28.29
C ALA A 252 -2.36 11.76 -28.69
N VAL A 253 -1.90 10.67 -29.31
CA VAL A 253 -0.53 10.52 -29.81
C VAL A 253 -0.26 11.48 -30.95
N PHE A 254 -1.17 11.63 -31.91
CA PHE A 254 -1.01 12.57 -33.02
C PHE A 254 -0.67 13.99 -32.54
N TYR A 255 -1.42 14.54 -31.58
CA TYR A 255 -1.10 15.86 -31.02
C TYR A 255 0.18 15.86 -30.17
N ASN A 256 0.50 14.75 -29.50
CA ASN A 256 1.73 14.63 -28.72
C ASN A 256 2.97 14.60 -29.61
N ASP A 257 2.90 13.93 -30.76
CA ASP A 257 4.00 13.76 -31.70
C ASP A 257 4.36 15.06 -32.42
N PHE A 258 3.45 16.04 -32.52
CA PHE A 258 3.78 17.40 -32.99
C PHE A 258 4.82 18.13 -32.13
N PHE A 259 5.06 17.65 -30.91
CA PHE A 259 6.03 18.24 -30.01
C PHE A 259 7.45 18.29 -30.60
N TRP A 260 7.96 17.16 -31.10
CA TRP A 260 9.34 17.08 -31.64
C TRP A 260 9.54 17.89 -32.92
N PRO A 261 8.64 17.85 -33.92
CA PRO A 261 8.71 18.72 -35.09
C PRO A 261 8.76 20.21 -34.74
N ILE A 262 8.02 20.66 -33.72
CA ILE A 262 8.06 22.07 -33.26
C ILE A 262 9.43 22.41 -32.68
N VAL A 263 10.03 21.50 -31.90
CA VAL A 263 11.39 21.66 -31.35
C VAL A 263 12.43 21.68 -32.48
N ASP A 264 12.35 20.75 -33.42
CA ASP A 264 13.27 20.66 -34.56
C ASP A 264 13.15 21.87 -35.49
N PHE A 265 11.93 22.35 -35.71
CA PHE A 265 11.67 23.59 -36.46
C PHE A 265 12.30 24.80 -35.76
N SER A 266 12.15 24.90 -34.44
CA SER A 266 12.80 25.94 -33.63
C SER A 266 14.33 25.85 -33.70
N TRP A 267 14.89 24.65 -33.62
CA TRP A 267 16.32 24.43 -33.77
C TRP A 267 16.83 24.81 -35.16
N GLY A 268 16.10 24.43 -36.21
CA GLY A 268 16.38 24.81 -37.59
C GLY A 268 16.31 26.31 -37.81
N LEU A 269 15.27 26.97 -37.29
CA LEU A 269 15.12 28.42 -37.34
C LEU A 269 16.26 29.14 -36.62
N SER A 270 16.62 28.68 -35.41
CA SER A 270 17.77 29.18 -34.66
C SER A 270 19.06 29.03 -35.46
N SER A 271 19.28 27.85 -36.06
CA SER A 271 20.46 27.58 -36.89
C SER A 271 20.55 28.51 -38.10
N ILE A 272 19.43 28.75 -38.80
CA ILE A 272 19.36 29.70 -39.93
C ILE A 272 19.73 31.12 -39.48
N LEU A 273 19.16 31.59 -38.36
CA LEU A 273 19.43 32.91 -37.83
C LEU A 273 20.90 33.07 -37.38
N ILE A 274 21.46 32.05 -36.73
CA ILE A 274 22.86 31.98 -36.33
C ILE A 274 23.77 32.01 -37.56
N PHE A 275 23.47 31.23 -38.61
CA PHE A 275 24.25 31.25 -39.85
C PHE A 275 24.17 32.60 -40.55
N TRP A 276 22.96 33.16 -40.71
CA TRP A 276 22.75 34.42 -41.42
C TRP A 276 23.47 35.58 -40.74
N TYR A 277 23.27 35.75 -39.44
CA TYR A 277 23.90 36.85 -38.70
C TYR A 277 25.38 36.57 -38.40
N GLY A 278 25.72 35.31 -38.14
CA GLY A 278 27.11 34.86 -37.95
C GLY A 278 27.95 35.09 -39.19
N ALA A 279 27.44 34.82 -40.39
CA ALA A 279 28.13 35.12 -41.64
C ALA A 279 28.40 36.62 -41.80
N LYS A 280 27.43 37.48 -41.45
CA LYS A 280 27.61 38.94 -41.46
C LYS A 280 28.69 39.41 -40.48
N LEU A 281 28.71 38.86 -39.26
CA LEU A 281 29.74 39.16 -38.26
C LEU A 281 31.11 38.57 -38.59
N SER A 282 31.14 37.48 -39.36
CA SER A 282 32.39 36.88 -39.83
C SER A 282 33.06 37.75 -40.90
N GLN A 283 32.28 38.40 -41.76
CA GLN A 283 32.80 39.39 -42.73
C GLN A 283 33.46 40.59 -42.05
N THR A 284 33.02 40.98 -40.85
CA THR A 284 33.64 42.05 -40.05
C THR A 284 34.78 41.57 -39.16
N GLY A 285 35.17 40.29 -39.25
CA GLY A 285 36.22 39.68 -38.42
C GLY A 285 35.85 39.51 -36.94
N SER A 286 34.58 39.74 -36.58
CA SER A 286 34.14 39.73 -35.17
C SER A 286 33.83 38.32 -34.66
N VAL A 287 33.66 37.34 -35.56
CA VAL A 287 33.29 35.95 -35.26
C VAL A 287 33.98 34.98 -36.24
N THR A 288 34.50 33.87 -35.74
CA THR A 288 35.11 32.80 -36.54
C THR A 288 34.10 31.74 -37.00
N ILE A 289 34.46 30.91 -37.98
CA ILE A 289 33.61 29.81 -38.46
C ILE A 289 33.38 28.78 -37.34
N GLY A 290 34.40 28.47 -36.55
CA GLY A 290 34.29 27.60 -35.38
C GLY A 290 33.34 28.15 -34.33
N THR A 291 33.32 29.47 -34.13
CA THR A 291 32.35 30.11 -33.22
C THR A 291 30.91 29.86 -33.70
N ILE A 292 30.63 30.04 -34.99
CA ILE A 292 29.30 29.77 -35.57
C ILE A 292 28.89 28.30 -35.35
N ALA A 293 29.82 27.35 -35.58
CA ALA A 293 29.58 25.92 -35.36
C ALA A 293 29.30 25.58 -33.87
N ALA A 294 30.01 26.21 -32.94
CA ALA A 294 29.76 26.04 -31.51
C ALA A 294 28.39 26.62 -31.11
N PHE A 295 28.00 27.78 -31.64
CA PHE A 295 26.68 28.37 -31.37
C PHE A 295 25.52 27.49 -31.83
N ILE A 296 25.62 26.85 -33.00
CA ILE A 296 24.61 25.89 -33.49
C ILE A 296 24.47 24.71 -32.53
N SER A 297 25.61 24.19 -32.04
CA SER A 297 25.65 23.09 -31.09
C SER A 297 25.03 23.48 -29.74
N TYR A 298 25.43 24.63 -29.18
CA TYR A 298 24.86 25.16 -27.92
C TYR A 298 23.38 25.48 -28.03
N SER A 299 22.91 25.98 -29.18
CA SER A 299 21.48 26.22 -29.39
C SER A 299 20.65 24.94 -29.27
N GLY A 300 21.18 23.78 -29.68
CA GLY A 300 20.52 22.48 -29.51
C GLY A 300 20.50 21.99 -28.06
N MET A 301 21.43 22.46 -27.21
CA MET A 301 21.55 22.02 -25.82
C MET A 301 20.49 22.59 -24.89
N PHE A 302 19.73 23.63 -25.28
CA PHE A 302 18.64 24.17 -24.45
C PHE A 302 17.43 23.23 -24.38
N TRP A 303 17.21 22.39 -25.39
CA TRP A 303 15.94 21.68 -25.58
C TRP A 303 15.72 20.55 -24.58
N ARG A 304 16.70 19.65 -24.45
CA ARG A 304 16.61 18.51 -23.53
C ARG A 304 16.45 18.94 -22.06
N PRO A 305 17.19 19.93 -21.53
CA PRO A 305 17.01 20.42 -20.18
C PRO A 305 15.62 20.99 -19.88
N ILE A 306 15.09 21.84 -20.78
CA ILE A 306 13.75 22.44 -20.62
C ILE A 306 12.70 21.33 -20.55
N LEU A 307 12.80 20.34 -21.44
CA LEU A 307 11.95 19.16 -21.47
C LEU A 307 11.99 18.35 -20.19
N ASN A 308 13.20 18.06 -19.71
CA ASN A 308 13.41 17.26 -18.51
C ASN A 308 12.83 17.97 -17.27
N ILE A 309 12.97 19.29 -17.18
CA ILE A 309 12.38 20.09 -16.09
C ILE A 309 10.83 20.07 -16.18
N ALA A 310 10.26 20.24 -17.37
CA ALA A 310 8.82 20.18 -17.58
C ALA A 310 8.24 18.78 -17.27
N SER A 311 8.95 17.72 -17.63
CA SER A 311 8.59 16.34 -17.28
C SER A 311 8.67 16.12 -15.76
N PHE A 312 9.75 16.59 -15.13
CA PHE A 312 9.94 16.48 -13.68
C PHE A 312 8.81 17.15 -12.89
N TYR A 313 8.23 18.25 -13.38
CA TYR A 313 7.05 18.86 -12.76
C TYR A 313 5.85 17.90 -12.69
N ASN A 314 5.62 17.10 -13.74
CA ASN A 314 4.57 16.07 -13.70
C ASN A 314 4.92 14.97 -12.70
N THR A 315 6.18 14.51 -12.67
CA THR A 315 6.68 13.56 -11.67
C THR A 315 6.48 14.11 -10.25
N LEU A 316 6.71 15.40 -10.00
CA LEU A 316 6.47 16.01 -8.70
C LEU A 316 4.99 15.93 -8.29
N ILE A 317 4.07 16.32 -9.19
CA ILE A 317 2.63 16.29 -8.89
C ILE A 317 2.16 14.88 -8.53
N THR A 318 2.50 13.88 -9.35
CA THR A 318 2.01 12.51 -9.14
C THR A 318 2.61 11.89 -7.89
N ASN A 319 3.89 12.14 -7.63
CA ASN A 319 4.59 11.55 -6.49
C ASN A 319 4.32 12.29 -5.17
N PHE A 320 3.95 13.57 -5.21
CA PHE A 320 3.48 14.26 -4.01
C PHE A 320 2.17 13.68 -3.51
N ALA A 321 1.24 13.33 -4.41
CA ALA A 321 0.02 12.63 -4.02
C ALA A 321 0.30 11.24 -3.41
N ALA A 322 1.28 10.50 -3.96
CA ALA A 322 1.71 9.22 -3.38
C ALA A 322 2.36 9.41 -1.99
N ALA A 323 3.26 10.40 -1.87
CA ALA A 323 3.90 10.75 -0.61
C ALA A 323 2.88 11.18 0.45
N GLU A 324 1.88 11.97 0.06
CA GLU A 324 0.79 12.41 0.93
C GLU A 324 0.04 11.21 1.53
N ARG A 325 -0.37 10.23 0.71
CA ARG A 325 -1.05 9.01 1.19
C ARG A 325 -0.18 8.16 2.12
N ILE A 326 1.13 8.12 1.86
CA ILE A 326 2.11 7.43 2.71
C ILE A 326 2.21 8.13 4.07
N PHE A 327 2.43 9.45 4.05
CA PHE A 327 2.56 10.25 5.28
C PHE A 327 1.26 10.32 6.06
N GLU A 328 0.11 10.33 5.39
CA GLU A 328 -1.20 10.23 6.04
C GLU A 328 -1.28 8.98 6.90
N ILE A 329 -0.88 7.81 6.38
CA ILE A 329 -0.86 6.57 7.17
C ILE A 329 0.14 6.64 8.32
N MET A 330 1.35 7.14 8.07
CA MET A 330 2.40 7.22 9.10
C MET A 330 2.09 8.23 10.20
N ASP A 331 1.24 9.22 9.92
CA ASP A 331 0.80 10.23 10.87
C ASP A 331 -0.46 9.80 11.66
N ILE A 332 -1.06 8.63 11.36
CA ILE A 332 -2.16 8.11 12.16
C ILE A 332 -1.63 7.73 13.55
N THR A 333 -2.11 8.41 14.57
CA THR A 333 -1.83 8.02 15.96
C THR A 333 -2.63 6.75 16.27
N PRO A 334 -1.99 5.65 16.75
CA PRO A 334 -2.72 4.47 17.19
C PRO A 334 -3.75 4.80 18.26
N ASP A 335 -5.01 4.38 18.10
CA ASP A 335 -6.06 4.63 19.10
C ASP A 335 -5.78 3.94 20.45
N ILE A 336 -5.03 2.84 20.40
CA ILE A 336 -4.66 2.03 21.54
C ILE A 336 -3.15 2.09 21.67
N GLU A 337 -2.66 2.98 22.53
CA GLU A 337 -1.25 3.07 22.85
C GLU A 337 -0.93 2.16 24.05
N ASP A 338 0.03 1.25 23.85
CA ASP A 338 0.63 0.50 24.94
C ASP A 338 1.76 1.33 25.55
N LEU A 339 1.42 2.16 26.53
CA LEU A 339 2.39 3.01 27.23
C LEU A 339 3.32 2.13 28.08
N GLU A 340 4.62 2.45 28.12
CA GLU A 340 5.58 1.73 28.98
C GLU A 340 5.23 1.79 30.47
N ALA A 341 4.43 2.78 30.87
CA ALA A 341 3.92 2.94 32.23
C ALA A 341 2.75 2.00 32.57
N ASN A 342 2.17 1.29 31.60
CA ASN A 342 1.07 0.37 31.84
C ASN A 342 1.52 -0.80 32.71
N GLU A 343 0.66 -1.21 33.64
CA GLU A 343 1.00 -2.30 34.54
C GLU A 343 1.01 -3.64 33.79
N ILE A 344 2.00 -4.50 34.07
CA ILE A 344 2.01 -5.86 33.52
C ILE A 344 0.83 -6.63 34.10
N MET A 345 0.01 -7.24 33.23
CA MET A 345 -1.10 -8.08 33.65
C MET A 345 -0.53 -9.34 34.33
N PRO A 346 -0.85 -9.60 35.61
CA PRO A 346 -0.45 -10.83 36.27
C PRO A 346 -1.16 -12.03 35.65
N LEU A 347 -0.82 -13.23 36.12
CA LEU A 347 -1.51 -14.45 35.69
C LEU A 347 -3.02 -14.33 35.97
N ILE A 348 -3.81 -14.33 34.89
CA ILE A 348 -5.26 -14.15 34.93
C ILE A 348 -5.89 -15.36 35.61
N LYS A 349 -6.69 -15.11 36.65
CA LYS A 349 -7.58 -16.09 37.28
C LYS A 349 -8.83 -16.30 36.44
N GLY A 350 -9.31 -15.24 35.78
CA GLY A 350 -10.39 -15.32 34.79
C GLY A 350 -11.68 -14.60 35.16
N THR A 351 -11.67 -13.71 36.15
CA THR A 351 -12.86 -12.90 36.45
C THR A 351 -12.99 -11.81 35.41
N VAL A 352 -14.14 -11.67 34.76
CA VAL A 352 -14.41 -10.57 33.81
C VAL A 352 -15.62 -9.76 34.28
N GLU A 353 -15.50 -8.45 34.32
CA GLU A 353 -16.55 -7.56 34.81
C GLU A 353 -16.73 -6.35 33.88
N PHE A 354 -17.95 -6.15 33.40
CA PHE A 354 -18.37 -4.94 32.69
C PHE A 354 -19.10 -4.05 33.68
N LYS A 355 -18.68 -2.79 33.80
CA LYS A 355 -19.34 -1.79 34.65
C LYS A 355 -19.83 -0.61 33.82
N ASN A 356 -21.15 -0.55 33.62
CA ASN A 356 -21.87 0.56 32.98
C ASN A 356 -21.30 0.92 31.61
N VAL A 357 -20.94 -0.10 30.83
CA VAL A 357 -20.22 0.07 29.57
C VAL A 357 -21.17 0.60 28.49
N THR A 358 -20.79 1.72 27.88
CA THR A 358 -21.42 2.25 26.67
C THR A 358 -20.36 2.39 25.60
N PHE A 359 -20.60 1.82 24.43
CA PHE A 359 -19.64 1.81 23.34
C PHE A 359 -20.32 1.90 21.98
N GLY A 360 -19.70 2.60 21.04
CA GLY A 360 -20.04 2.59 19.62
C GLY A 360 -18.78 2.78 18.78
N TYR A 361 -18.70 2.09 17.64
CA TYR A 361 -17.60 2.25 16.67
C TYR A 361 -17.53 3.69 16.13
N GLU A 362 -18.68 4.37 16.06
CA GLU A 362 -18.77 5.79 15.75
C GLU A 362 -19.26 6.57 16.99
N LYS A 363 -18.64 7.73 17.27
CA LYS A 363 -18.93 8.57 18.46
C LYS A 363 -20.42 8.87 18.68
N HIS A 364 -21.25 8.82 17.64
CA HIS A 364 -22.67 9.17 17.70
C HIS A 364 -23.62 7.99 17.50
N ILE A 365 -23.11 6.78 17.30
CA ILE A 365 -23.91 5.58 17.05
C ILE A 365 -23.49 4.51 18.08
N PRO A 366 -24.03 4.58 19.31
CA PRO A 366 -23.78 3.54 20.32
C PRO A 366 -24.31 2.19 19.83
N VAL A 367 -23.50 1.16 20.04
CA VAL A 367 -23.82 -0.26 19.79
C VAL A 367 -24.14 -0.99 21.09
N LEU A 368 -23.50 -0.59 22.21
CA LEU A 368 -23.78 -1.10 23.55
C LEU A 368 -24.25 0.05 24.45
N HIS A 369 -25.28 -0.22 25.25
CA HIS A 369 -25.94 0.76 26.11
C HIS A 369 -25.91 0.30 27.59
N ASN A 370 -25.08 0.97 28.40
CA ASN A 370 -25.01 0.76 29.85
C ASN A 370 -24.96 -0.72 30.30
N VAL A 371 -24.13 -1.52 29.63
CA VAL A 371 -24.01 -2.96 29.87
C VAL A 371 -23.20 -3.23 31.13
N SER A 372 -23.78 -4.00 32.07
CA SER A 372 -23.15 -4.37 33.34
C SER A 372 -23.36 -5.85 33.63
N PHE A 373 -22.27 -6.60 33.82
CA PHE A 373 -22.32 -8.00 34.24
C PHE A 373 -20.97 -8.44 34.81
N LYS A 374 -20.99 -9.54 35.57
CA LYS A 374 -19.80 -10.18 36.14
C LYS A 374 -19.80 -11.66 35.84
N ILE A 375 -18.62 -12.16 35.49
CA ILE A 375 -18.31 -13.55 35.13
C ILE A 375 -17.29 -14.08 36.13
N LYS A 376 -17.51 -15.29 36.62
CA LYS A 376 -16.59 -15.95 37.53
C LYS A 376 -15.51 -16.73 36.77
N PRO A 377 -14.34 -16.95 37.40
CA PRO A 377 -13.30 -17.81 36.84
C PRO A 377 -13.83 -19.18 36.39
N GLY A 378 -13.55 -19.54 35.15
CA GLY A 378 -13.89 -20.84 34.58
C GLY A 378 -15.33 -20.98 34.09
N GLU A 379 -16.18 -19.97 34.22
CA GLU A 379 -17.53 -19.98 33.64
C GLU A 379 -17.47 -19.87 32.11
N THR A 380 -18.34 -20.63 31.44
CA THR A 380 -18.59 -20.56 30.00
C THR A 380 -19.89 -19.81 29.73
N ILE A 381 -19.81 -18.74 28.92
CA ILE A 381 -20.90 -17.80 28.68
C ILE A 381 -21.28 -17.82 27.22
N ALA A 382 -22.56 -18.11 26.94
CA ALA A 382 -23.12 -17.96 25.61
C ALA A 382 -23.67 -16.54 25.40
N LEU A 383 -23.23 -15.86 24.35
CA LEU A 383 -23.81 -14.60 23.88
C LEU A 383 -24.78 -14.90 22.74
N VAL A 384 -26.07 -14.65 22.94
CA VAL A 384 -27.16 -14.99 22.00
C VAL A 384 -27.95 -13.75 21.62
N GLY A 385 -28.41 -13.64 20.38
CA GLY A 385 -29.20 -12.49 19.92
C GLY A 385 -29.15 -12.30 18.41
N PRO A 386 -29.94 -11.38 17.84
CA PRO A 386 -29.94 -11.12 16.40
C PRO A 386 -28.59 -10.59 15.90
N THR A 387 -28.36 -10.69 14.59
CA THR A 387 -27.18 -10.10 13.94
C THR A 387 -27.19 -8.59 14.17
N GLY A 388 -26.04 -8.03 14.57
CA GLY A 388 -25.93 -6.60 14.89
C GLY A 388 -26.32 -6.21 16.33
N ALA A 389 -26.73 -7.16 17.19
CA ALA A 389 -27.11 -6.86 18.57
C ALA A 389 -25.95 -6.40 19.48
N GLY A 390 -24.68 -6.58 19.07
CA GLY A 390 -23.51 -6.20 19.87
C GLY A 390 -22.70 -7.37 20.47
N LYS A 391 -22.99 -8.63 20.11
CA LYS A 391 -22.27 -9.83 20.60
C LYS A 391 -20.75 -9.76 20.39
N THR A 392 -20.33 -9.56 19.14
CA THR A 392 -18.92 -9.42 18.75
C THR A 392 -18.27 -8.16 19.34
N THR A 393 -19.06 -7.13 19.62
CA THR A 393 -18.58 -5.91 20.28
C THR A 393 -18.16 -6.18 21.72
N ILE A 394 -18.93 -6.98 22.48
CA ILE A 394 -18.54 -7.37 23.84
C ILE A 394 -17.20 -8.10 23.85
N THR A 395 -17.04 -9.12 23.00
CA THR A 395 -15.79 -9.89 22.93
C THR A 395 -14.61 -9.02 22.49
N SER A 396 -14.82 -8.11 21.54
CA SER A 396 -13.80 -7.16 21.09
C SER A 396 -13.34 -6.19 22.20
N LEU A 397 -14.23 -5.81 23.11
CA LEU A 397 -13.89 -4.97 24.27
C LEU A 397 -13.11 -5.76 25.33
N VAL A 398 -13.41 -7.04 25.55
CA VAL A 398 -12.62 -7.91 26.46
C VAL A 398 -11.19 -8.05 25.96
N SER A 399 -11.00 -8.25 24.65
CA SER A 399 -9.68 -8.35 24.01
C SER A 399 -8.95 -7.01 23.84
N ARG A 400 -9.59 -5.91 24.27
CA ARG A 400 -9.13 -4.54 24.05
C ARG A 400 -8.72 -4.32 22.59
N PHE A 401 -9.54 -4.78 21.65
CA PHE A 401 -9.44 -4.36 20.25
C PHE A 401 -10.02 -2.96 20.04
N TYR A 402 -10.90 -2.56 20.96
CA TYR A 402 -11.47 -1.23 21.09
C TYR A 402 -11.47 -0.83 22.56
N ASP A 403 -11.33 0.47 22.81
CA ASP A 403 -11.49 1.05 24.14
C ASP A 403 -12.94 1.54 24.35
N THR A 404 -13.49 1.33 25.55
CA THR A 404 -14.86 1.77 25.89
C THR A 404 -15.03 3.30 25.78
N ASN A 405 -16.20 3.79 25.34
CA ASN A 405 -16.47 5.24 25.37
C ASN A 405 -16.86 5.74 26.76
N LYS A 406 -17.66 4.94 27.50
CA LYS A 406 -18.00 5.17 28.91
C LYS A 406 -18.02 3.83 29.66
N GLY A 407 -17.82 3.89 30.97
CA GLY A 407 -17.69 2.71 31.82
C GLY A 407 -16.34 2.00 31.62
N GLU A 408 -16.19 0.87 32.30
CA GLU A 408 -14.92 0.13 32.35
C GLU A 408 -15.14 -1.38 32.17
N VAL A 409 -14.16 -2.01 31.54
CA VAL A 409 -14.04 -3.47 31.44
C VAL A 409 -12.86 -3.88 32.31
N LEU A 410 -13.13 -4.75 33.27
CA LEU A 410 -12.18 -5.18 34.28
C LEU A 410 -11.90 -6.67 34.12
N ILE A 411 -10.63 -7.05 34.20
CA ILE A 411 -10.19 -8.45 34.32
C ILE A 411 -9.48 -8.60 35.65
N ASP A 412 -9.97 -9.51 36.49
CA ASP A 412 -9.51 -9.71 37.88
C ASP A 412 -9.40 -8.40 38.70
N GLY A 413 -10.29 -7.46 38.41
CA GLY A 413 -10.36 -6.15 39.09
C GLY A 413 -9.46 -5.06 38.50
N LYS A 414 -8.67 -5.35 37.46
CA LYS A 414 -7.84 -4.37 36.74
C LYS A 414 -8.50 -3.91 35.45
N ASN A 415 -8.47 -2.62 35.16
CA ASN A 415 -9.03 -2.08 33.93
C ASN A 415 -8.17 -2.49 32.73
N VAL A 416 -8.79 -3.05 31.70
CA VAL A 416 -8.07 -3.49 30.48
C VAL A 416 -7.32 -2.32 29.81
N LYS A 417 -7.74 -1.07 30.02
CA LYS A 417 -7.08 0.13 29.50
C LYS A 417 -5.74 0.44 30.15
N GLU A 418 -5.54 0.02 31.40
CA GLU A 418 -4.39 0.39 32.23
C GLU A 418 -3.29 -0.67 32.23
N VAL A 419 -3.52 -1.80 31.56
CA VAL A 419 -2.58 -2.93 31.52
C VAL A 419 -1.86 -3.03 30.19
N ASN A 420 -0.65 -3.58 30.25
CA ASN A 420 0.17 -3.82 29.07
C ASN A 420 -0.53 -4.81 28.11
N LEU A 421 -0.63 -4.43 26.84
CA LEU A 421 -1.45 -5.12 25.85
C LEU A 421 -0.89 -6.50 25.48
N ASN A 422 0.43 -6.63 25.42
CA ASN A 422 1.09 -7.92 25.18
C ASN A 422 0.83 -8.90 26.35
N SER A 423 0.97 -8.43 27.59
CA SER A 423 0.72 -9.25 28.79
C SER A 423 -0.74 -9.68 28.96
N LEU A 424 -1.68 -8.87 28.46
CA LEU A 424 -3.10 -9.20 28.41
C LEU A 424 -3.39 -10.25 27.33
N ARG A 425 -3.00 -9.97 26.07
CA ARG A 425 -3.36 -10.80 24.92
C ARG A 425 -2.64 -12.14 24.87
N SER A 426 -1.44 -12.26 25.45
CA SER A 426 -0.73 -13.54 25.58
C SER A 426 -1.48 -14.56 26.44
N GLN A 427 -2.40 -14.10 27.28
CA GLN A 427 -3.24 -14.94 28.13
C GLN A 427 -4.66 -15.13 27.57
N MET A 428 -4.92 -14.67 26.34
CA MET A 428 -6.22 -14.76 25.67
C MET A 428 -6.12 -15.64 24.42
N GLY A 429 -7.18 -16.41 24.16
CA GLY A 429 -7.36 -17.16 22.94
C GLY A 429 -8.58 -16.64 22.21
N ILE A 430 -8.45 -16.36 20.93
CA ILE A 430 -9.56 -15.88 20.12
C ILE A 430 -9.65 -16.77 18.90
N MET A 431 -10.85 -17.30 18.67
CA MET A 431 -11.20 -17.98 17.44
C MET A 431 -12.34 -17.24 16.76
N LEU A 432 -12.08 -16.79 15.54
CA LEU A 432 -13.04 -16.08 14.71
C LEU A 432 -13.86 -17.07 13.88
N GLN A 433 -15.03 -16.62 13.42
CA GLN A 433 -15.92 -17.38 12.54
C GLN A 433 -15.21 -17.89 11.28
N ASP A 434 -14.49 -16.99 10.60
CA ASP A 434 -13.62 -17.34 9.48
C ASP A 434 -12.21 -17.67 9.99
N THR A 435 -11.88 -18.95 10.03
CA THR A 435 -10.56 -19.42 10.47
C THR A 435 -9.49 -19.06 9.45
N PHE A 436 -8.53 -18.23 9.87
CA PHE A 436 -7.40 -17.84 9.05
C PHE A 436 -6.20 -18.76 9.29
N LEU A 437 -5.71 -19.37 8.21
CA LEU A 437 -4.45 -20.10 8.18
C LEU A 437 -3.45 -19.34 7.31
N PHE A 438 -2.23 -19.21 7.82
CA PHE A 438 -1.10 -18.63 7.08
C PHE A 438 -0.64 -19.59 5.99
N SER A 439 -0.06 -19.03 4.92
CA SER A 439 0.53 -19.81 3.85
C SER A 439 1.88 -20.41 4.28
N ASP A 440 1.81 -21.49 5.04
CA ASP A 440 2.93 -22.21 5.64
C ASP A 440 2.49 -23.66 5.94
N THR A 441 3.35 -24.47 6.54
CA THR A 441 3.01 -25.83 6.99
C THR A 441 1.91 -25.83 8.06
N ILE A 442 1.23 -26.97 8.22
CA ILE A 442 0.28 -27.17 9.34
C ILE A 442 1.00 -26.99 10.68
N LYS A 443 2.24 -27.49 10.80
CA LYS A 443 3.10 -27.32 11.97
C LYS A 443 3.28 -25.86 12.38
N GLU A 444 3.73 -25.01 11.45
CA GLU A 444 3.94 -23.58 11.75
C GLU A 444 2.62 -22.85 12.03
N ASN A 445 1.53 -23.26 11.36
CA ASN A 445 0.21 -22.75 11.66
C ASN A 445 -0.25 -23.06 13.10
N ILE A 446 0.09 -24.21 13.67
CA ILE A 446 -0.21 -24.54 15.07
C ILE A 446 0.77 -23.79 16.00
N ARG A 447 2.07 -23.79 15.67
CA ARG A 447 3.13 -23.09 16.43
C ARG A 447 2.88 -21.58 16.59
N TYR A 448 2.10 -20.97 15.70
CA TYR A 448 1.73 -19.56 15.85
C TYR A 448 1.06 -19.21 17.19
N GLY A 449 0.47 -20.19 17.90
CA GLY A 449 -0.06 -19.99 19.25
C GLY A 449 1.01 -19.82 20.34
N LYS A 450 2.20 -20.41 20.14
CA LYS A 450 3.36 -20.35 21.03
C LYS A 450 4.63 -20.59 20.19
N LEU A 451 5.32 -19.50 19.82
CA LEU A 451 6.42 -19.53 18.84
C LEU A 451 7.61 -20.39 19.27
N ASP A 452 7.82 -20.56 20.57
CA ASP A 452 8.86 -21.36 21.20
C ASP A 452 8.42 -22.80 21.50
N ALA A 453 7.25 -23.24 21.01
CA ALA A 453 6.74 -24.58 21.27
C ALA A 453 7.54 -25.69 20.56
N THR A 454 7.79 -26.78 21.29
CA THR A 454 8.46 -27.97 20.73
C THR A 454 7.51 -28.76 19.83
N GLU A 455 8.05 -29.65 18.99
CA GLU A 455 7.22 -30.49 18.13
C GLU A 455 6.29 -31.41 18.94
N GLU A 456 6.72 -31.87 20.11
CA GLU A 456 5.90 -32.67 21.02
C GLU A 456 4.71 -31.86 21.53
N GLU A 457 4.90 -30.61 21.94
CA GLU A 457 3.81 -29.74 22.39
C GLU A 457 2.79 -29.50 21.26
N ILE A 458 3.25 -29.34 20.02
CA ILE A 458 2.40 -29.17 18.83
C ILE A 458 1.56 -30.43 18.59
N ILE A 459 2.17 -31.62 18.66
CA ILE A 459 1.49 -32.89 18.44
C ILE A 459 0.47 -33.15 19.55
N GLU A 460 0.81 -32.88 20.81
CA GLU A 460 -0.12 -33.07 21.93
C GLU A 460 -1.32 -32.11 21.85
N ALA A 461 -1.09 -30.85 21.45
CA ALA A 461 -2.18 -29.90 21.20
C ALA A 461 -3.11 -30.39 20.07
N ALA A 462 -2.55 -30.90 18.98
CA ALA A 462 -3.31 -31.45 17.85
C ALA A 462 -4.09 -32.71 18.22
N LYS A 463 -3.52 -33.62 19.03
CA LYS A 463 -4.24 -34.80 19.53
C LYS A 463 -5.40 -34.41 20.44
N ALA A 464 -5.19 -33.46 21.33
CA ALA A 464 -6.21 -33.03 22.30
C ALA A 464 -7.48 -32.48 21.64
N VAL A 465 -7.38 -31.92 20.43
CA VAL A 465 -8.52 -31.41 19.66
C VAL A 465 -8.97 -32.35 18.54
N ASN A 466 -8.46 -33.59 18.47
CA ASN A 466 -8.72 -34.58 17.41
C ASN A 466 -8.26 -34.16 16.00
N ALA A 467 -7.24 -33.31 15.89
CA ALA A 467 -6.66 -32.93 14.60
C ALA A 467 -5.60 -33.93 14.10
N HIS A 468 -4.93 -34.65 15.00
CA HIS A 468 -3.79 -35.50 14.67
C HIS A 468 -4.08 -36.53 13.56
N GLU A 469 -5.19 -37.26 13.67
CA GLU A 469 -5.52 -38.35 12.74
C GLU A 469 -5.63 -37.88 11.29
N PHE A 470 -6.36 -36.78 11.04
CA PHE A 470 -6.49 -36.29 9.66
C PHE A 470 -5.19 -35.64 9.18
N ILE A 471 -4.41 -35.01 10.06
CA ILE A 471 -3.12 -34.42 9.69
C ILE A 471 -2.19 -35.53 9.19
N MET A 472 -2.13 -36.67 9.89
CA MET A 472 -1.31 -37.82 9.50
C MET A 472 -1.78 -38.53 8.22
N GLN A 473 -3.04 -38.36 7.83
CA GLN A 473 -3.57 -38.87 6.56
C GLN A 473 -3.18 -38.01 5.34
N LEU A 474 -2.68 -36.80 5.57
CA LEU A 474 -2.16 -35.95 4.49
C LEU A 474 -0.80 -36.49 4.02
N GLU A 475 -0.51 -36.29 2.73
CA GLU A 475 0.69 -36.79 2.06
C GLU A 475 2.00 -36.47 2.80
N ASN A 476 2.09 -35.28 3.44
CA ASN A 476 3.27 -34.82 4.17
C ASN A 476 3.01 -34.61 5.67
N GLY A 477 1.95 -35.17 6.23
CA GLY A 477 1.66 -35.03 7.66
C GLY A 477 1.58 -33.56 8.12
N TYR A 478 2.30 -33.25 9.20
CA TYR A 478 2.42 -31.89 9.75
C TYR A 478 3.19 -30.91 8.85
N ASP A 479 4.04 -31.39 7.96
CA ASP A 479 4.80 -30.57 7.01
C ASP A 479 4.00 -30.27 5.73
N THR A 480 2.73 -30.71 5.67
CA THR A 480 1.82 -30.36 4.57
C THR A 480 1.66 -28.85 4.45
N GLN A 481 1.95 -28.33 3.25
CA GLN A 481 1.84 -26.91 2.93
C GLN A 481 0.37 -26.48 2.82
N VAL A 482 -0.01 -25.52 3.66
CA VAL A 482 -1.29 -24.85 3.59
C VAL A 482 -1.13 -23.68 2.62
N ASN A 483 -1.65 -23.78 1.40
CA ASN A 483 -1.62 -22.66 0.42
C ASN A 483 -2.56 -21.52 0.85
N GLU A 484 -2.80 -20.52 -0.01
CA GLU A 484 -3.70 -19.38 0.30
C GLU A 484 -5.01 -19.82 0.97
N ARG A 485 -5.19 -19.40 2.23
CA ARG A 485 -6.36 -19.67 3.08
C ARG A 485 -6.74 -21.15 3.25
N GLY A 486 -5.78 -22.08 3.05
CA GLY A 486 -6.02 -23.51 3.23
C GLY A 486 -7.09 -24.07 2.30
N SER A 487 -7.07 -23.67 1.02
CA SER A 487 -8.02 -24.09 -0.02
C SER A 487 -8.12 -25.61 -0.23
N ARG A 488 -7.10 -26.37 0.18
CA ARG A 488 -7.07 -27.84 0.13
C ARG A 488 -7.66 -28.54 1.36
N LEU A 489 -7.97 -27.79 2.42
CA LEU A 489 -8.54 -28.31 3.66
C LEU A 489 -10.04 -28.07 3.71
N SER A 490 -10.78 -28.99 4.31
CA SER A 490 -12.20 -28.77 4.62
C SER A 490 -12.36 -27.68 5.67
N VAL A 491 -13.55 -27.08 5.76
CA VAL A 491 -13.85 -26.04 6.77
C VAL A 491 -13.58 -26.57 8.18
N GLY A 492 -14.04 -27.79 8.50
CA GLY A 492 -13.82 -28.40 9.80
C GLY A 492 -12.35 -28.72 10.08
N GLN A 493 -11.57 -29.16 9.08
CA GLN A 493 -10.12 -29.36 9.25
C GLN A 493 -9.40 -28.04 9.58
N ARG A 494 -9.75 -26.93 8.92
CA ARG A 494 -9.18 -25.62 9.24
C ARG A 494 -9.51 -25.19 10.67
N GLN A 495 -10.71 -25.47 11.14
CA GLN A 495 -11.11 -25.21 12.52
C GLN A 495 -10.33 -26.06 13.52
N LEU A 496 -10.15 -27.36 13.26
CA LEU A 496 -9.35 -28.24 14.12
C LEU A 496 -7.90 -27.74 14.28
N ILE A 497 -7.28 -27.26 13.18
CA ILE A 497 -5.94 -26.64 13.24
C ILE A 497 -5.97 -25.36 14.07
N SER A 498 -7.00 -24.53 13.90
CA SER A 498 -7.18 -23.30 14.69
C SER A 498 -7.41 -23.60 16.18
N PHE A 499 -8.11 -24.69 16.52
CA PHE A 499 -8.25 -25.12 17.91
C PHE A 499 -6.93 -25.59 18.50
N ALA A 500 -6.14 -26.35 17.75
CA ALA A 500 -4.81 -26.77 18.19
C ALA A 500 -3.93 -25.54 18.48
N ARG A 501 -3.95 -24.54 17.60
CA ARG A 501 -3.27 -23.24 17.79
C ARG A 501 -3.73 -22.53 19.07
N ALA A 502 -5.06 -22.41 19.26
CA ALA A 502 -5.62 -21.76 20.44
C ALA A 502 -5.31 -22.52 21.73
N LEU A 503 -5.31 -23.86 21.70
CA LEU A 503 -5.00 -24.70 22.85
C LEU A 503 -3.51 -24.61 23.23
N LEU A 504 -2.63 -24.58 22.22
CA LEU A 504 -1.18 -24.46 22.42
C LEU A 504 -0.79 -23.15 23.12
N ALA A 505 -1.50 -22.05 22.83
CA ALA A 505 -1.33 -20.77 23.52
C ALA A 505 -1.71 -20.84 25.02
N ASN A 506 -2.43 -21.89 25.44
CA ASN A 506 -2.94 -22.11 26.80
C ASN A 506 -3.57 -20.87 27.46
N PRO A 507 -4.60 -20.27 26.84
CA PRO A 507 -5.20 -19.04 27.32
C PRO A 507 -6.01 -19.23 28.60
N ARG A 508 -6.14 -18.16 29.40
CA ARG A 508 -6.99 -18.08 30.59
C ARG A 508 -8.40 -17.59 30.27
N ILE A 509 -8.52 -16.76 29.23
CA ILE A 509 -9.78 -16.29 28.67
C ILE A 509 -9.86 -16.73 27.22
N LEU A 510 -10.95 -17.38 26.84
CA LEU A 510 -11.18 -17.88 25.49
C LEU A 510 -12.40 -17.19 24.87
N ILE A 511 -12.29 -16.80 23.60
CA ILE A 511 -13.40 -16.27 22.79
C ILE A 511 -13.58 -17.18 21.59
N LEU A 512 -14.79 -17.69 21.39
CA LEU A 512 -15.18 -18.59 20.31
C LEU A 512 -16.33 -17.96 19.54
N ASP A 513 -16.07 -17.55 18.30
CA ASP A 513 -17.10 -17.03 17.39
C ASP A 513 -17.51 -18.12 16.39
N GLU A 514 -18.75 -18.62 16.52
CA GLU A 514 -19.44 -19.53 15.60
C GLU A 514 -18.61 -20.71 15.04
N ALA A 515 -18.10 -21.54 15.94
CA ALA A 515 -17.15 -22.62 15.65
C ALA A 515 -17.66 -23.82 14.81
N THR A 516 -18.88 -23.80 14.26
CA THR A 516 -19.55 -25.02 13.73
C THR A 516 -20.27 -24.86 12.39
N SER A 517 -20.34 -23.68 11.78
CA SER A 517 -21.09 -23.48 10.52
C SER A 517 -20.47 -24.22 9.32
N ASN A 518 -21.30 -24.82 8.45
CA ASN A 518 -20.91 -25.45 7.17
C ASN A 518 -19.92 -26.63 7.28
N ILE A 519 -20.16 -27.54 8.22
CA ILE A 519 -19.35 -28.74 8.46
C ILE A 519 -20.22 -29.98 8.27
N ASP A 520 -19.64 -31.05 7.71
CA ASP A 520 -20.26 -32.36 7.62
C ASP A 520 -20.45 -33.00 9.02
N THR A 521 -21.46 -33.87 9.15
CA THR A 521 -21.87 -34.45 10.44
C THR A 521 -20.75 -35.23 11.14
N ALA A 522 -19.87 -35.90 10.39
CA ALA A 522 -18.77 -36.68 10.96
C ALA A 522 -17.68 -35.76 11.57
N THR A 523 -17.29 -34.72 10.83
CA THR A 523 -16.33 -33.72 11.29
C THR A 523 -16.90 -32.86 12.41
N GLU A 524 -18.22 -32.60 12.42
CA GLU A 524 -18.89 -31.86 13.49
C GLU A 524 -18.70 -32.51 14.87
N ILE A 525 -18.80 -33.84 14.97
CA ILE A 525 -18.61 -34.54 16.25
C ILE A 525 -17.19 -34.34 16.79
N LEU A 526 -16.18 -34.38 15.91
CA LEU A 526 -14.78 -34.16 16.28
C LEU A 526 -14.55 -32.72 16.72
N VAL A 527 -15.12 -31.76 15.99
CA VAL A 527 -15.08 -30.32 16.30
C VAL A 527 -15.73 -30.03 17.66
N GLN A 528 -16.91 -30.59 17.95
CA GLN A 528 -17.58 -30.41 19.25
C GLN A 528 -16.75 -30.98 20.42
N LYS A 529 -16.15 -32.17 20.24
CA LYS A 529 -15.23 -32.73 21.24
C LYS A 529 -14.01 -31.81 21.46
N GLY A 530 -13.47 -31.24 20.38
CA GLY A 530 -12.40 -30.25 20.44
C GLY A 530 -12.79 -28.99 21.21
N ILE A 531 -13.98 -28.44 20.94
CA ILE A 531 -14.55 -27.28 21.64
C ILE A 531 -14.66 -27.56 23.14
N ASN A 532 -15.25 -28.70 23.53
CA ASN A 532 -15.42 -29.06 24.94
C ASN A 532 -14.06 -29.17 25.66
N LYS A 533 -13.05 -29.71 24.99
CA LYS A 533 -11.69 -29.79 25.56
C LYS A 533 -11.04 -28.42 25.72
N LEU A 534 -11.30 -27.52 24.77
CA LEU A 534 -10.79 -26.16 24.76
C LEU A 534 -11.45 -25.29 25.86
N LEU A 535 -12.76 -25.42 26.04
CA LEU A 535 -13.54 -24.69 27.06
C LEU A 535 -13.18 -25.09 28.50
N HIS A 536 -12.83 -26.36 28.73
CA HIS A 536 -12.66 -26.91 30.07
C HIS A 536 -11.61 -26.15 30.91
N GLY A 537 -12.04 -25.63 32.06
CA GLY A 537 -11.17 -24.95 33.04
C GLY A 537 -10.75 -23.53 32.64
N ARG A 538 -11.43 -22.91 31.67
CA ARG A 538 -11.13 -21.57 31.16
C ARG A 538 -12.39 -20.71 31.15
N THR A 539 -12.20 -19.43 31.42
CA THR A 539 -13.30 -18.46 31.29
C THR A 539 -13.55 -18.25 29.81
N SER A 540 -14.76 -18.54 29.34
CA SER A 540 -15.00 -18.66 27.90
C SER A 540 -16.22 -17.87 27.45
N PHE A 541 -16.06 -17.09 26.38
CA PHE A 541 -17.16 -16.40 25.68
C PHE A 541 -17.45 -17.12 24.38
N VAL A 542 -18.66 -17.62 24.23
CA VAL A 542 -19.11 -18.31 23.04
C VAL A 542 -20.18 -17.48 22.35
N ILE A 543 -19.89 -16.97 21.16
CA ILE A 543 -20.90 -16.40 20.26
C ILE A 543 -21.45 -17.56 19.46
N ALA A 544 -22.60 -18.07 19.89
CA ALA A 544 -23.15 -19.30 19.34
C ALA A 544 -24.39 -19.04 18.49
N HIS A 545 -24.40 -19.67 17.32
CA HIS A 545 -25.56 -19.79 16.44
C HIS A 545 -26.16 -21.21 16.45
N ARG A 546 -25.52 -22.16 17.14
CA ARG A 546 -26.02 -23.54 17.28
C ARG A 546 -26.49 -23.84 18.70
N LEU A 547 -27.65 -24.48 18.78
CA LEU A 547 -28.32 -24.89 20.02
C LEU A 547 -27.46 -25.80 20.89
N SER A 548 -26.72 -26.73 20.28
CA SER A 548 -25.85 -27.69 20.97
C SER A 548 -24.80 -26.99 21.83
N THR A 549 -24.16 -25.95 21.30
CA THR A 549 -23.11 -25.21 22.01
C THR A 549 -23.68 -24.25 23.06
N ILE A 550 -24.89 -23.71 22.84
CA ILE A 550 -25.54 -22.79 23.80
C ILE A 550 -26.02 -23.54 25.05
N ARG A 551 -26.54 -24.75 24.89
CA ARG A 551 -27.19 -25.52 25.96
C ARG A 551 -26.22 -25.85 27.10
N ASP A 552 -24.98 -26.19 26.76
CA ASP A 552 -23.97 -26.67 27.71
C ASP A 552 -23.18 -25.52 28.38
N CYS A 553 -23.56 -24.26 28.14
CA CYS A 553 -22.94 -23.11 28.78
C CYS A 553 -23.49 -22.88 30.20
N ASP A 554 -22.61 -22.52 31.14
CA ASP A 554 -22.97 -22.21 32.54
C ASP A 554 -23.94 -21.02 32.63
N LYS A 555 -23.81 -20.07 31.70
CA LYS A 555 -24.65 -18.87 31.66
C LYS A 555 -24.91 -18.43 30.23
N ILE A 556 -26.15 -18.08 29.95
CA ILE A 556 -26.57 -17.52 28.66
C ILE A 556 -26.94 -16.05 28.89
N MET A 557 -26.43 -15.17 28.03
CA MET A 557 -26.78 -13.75 28.00
C MET A 557 -27.40 -13.41 26.65
N VAL A 558 -28.67 -13.01 26.68
CA VAL A 558 -29.40 -12.58 25.48
C VAL A 558 -29.22 -11.09 25.31
N ILE A 559 -28.66 -10.71 24.16
CA ILE A 559 -28.38 -9.33 23.80
C ILE A 559 -29.35 -8.92 22.71
N ASP A 560 -30.06 -7.83 22.97
CA ASP A 560 -30.90 -7.17 21.97
C ASP A 560 -30.73 -5.66 22.05
N ASN A 561 -30.65 -5.01 20.89
CA ASN A 561 -30.44 -3.56 20.76
C ASN A 561 -29.35 -2.99 21.70
N GLY A 562 -28.23 -3.71 21.83
CA GLY A 562 -27.09 -3.25 22.62
C GLY A 562 -27.24 -3.39 24.15
N THR A 563 -28.28 -4.07 24.63
CA THR A 563 -28.53 -4.31 26.06
C THR A 563 -28.68 -5.80 26.35
N ILE A 564 -28.40 -6.21 27.59
CA ILE A 564 -28.67 -7.58 28.04
C ILE A 564 -30.10 -7.65 28.54
N ILE A 565 -30.98 -8.29 27.78
CA ILE A 565 -32.42 -8.39 28.09
C ILE A 565 -32.74 -9.60 28.98
N GLU A 566 -31.97 -10.69 28.87
CA GLU A 566 -32.14 -11.89 29.66
C GLU A 566 -30.79 -12.49 30.02
N ALA A 567 -30.68 -13.04 31.24
CA ALA A 567 -29.53 -13.81 31.67
C ALA A 567 -29.95 -14.94 32.62
N GLY A 568 -29.34 -16.12 32.46
CA GLY A 568 -29.63 -17.30 33.27
C GLY A 568 -29.09 -18.58 32.64
N THR A 569 -29.41 -19.73 33.22
CA THR A 569 -29.13 -21.04 32.62
C THR A 569 -30.14 -21.36 31.50
N HIS A 570 -29.82 -22.34 30.66
CA HIS A 570 -30.73 -22.81 29.61
C HIS A 570 -32.13 -23.13 30.15
N ASP A 571 -32.22 -23.95 31.21
CA ASP A 571 -33.49 -24.39 31.77
C ASP A 571 -34.28 -23.24 32.43
N GLU A 572 -33.59 -22.23 32.98
CA GLU A 572 -34.24 -21.03 33.50
C GLU A 572 -34.86 -20.18 32.39
N LEU A 573 -34.11 -19.93 31.31
CA LEU A 573 -34.56 -19.09 30.21
C LEU A 573 -35.68 -19.75 29.39
N ILE A 574 -35.64 -21.06 29.20
CA ILE A 574 -36.73 -21.82 28.58
C ILE A 574 -38.02 -21.74 29.42
N ARG A 575 -37.92 -21.88 30.75
CA ARG A 575 -39.08 -21.76 31.65
C ARG A 575 -39.68 -20.35 31.65
N ARG A 576 -38.86 -19.31 31.52
CA ARG A 576 -39.31 -17.92 31.44
C ARG A 576 -40.12 -17.61 30.18
N LYS A 577 -40.00 -18.42 29.11
CA LYS A 577 -40.68 -18.23 27.82
C LYS A 577 -40.49 -16.83 27.22
N GLY A 578 -39.31 -16.25 27.42
CA GLY A 578 -38.94 -14.92 26.94
C GLY A 578 -38.36 -14.92 25.51
N PHE A 579 -37.53 -13.93 25.20
CA PHE A 579 -36.85 -13.80 23.91
C PHE A 579 -35.97 -15.00 23.59
N TYR A 580 -35.23 -15.52 24.58
CA TYR A 580 -34.43 -16.73 24.40
C TYR A 580 -35.28 -17.91 23.92
N TYR A 581 -36.44 -18.12 24.54
CA TYR A 581 -37.36 -19.20 24.19
C TYR A 581 -37.89 -19.06 22.76
N ASN A 582 -38.23 -17.84 22.33
CA ASN A 582 -38.69 -17.60 20.97
C ASN A 582 -37.60 -17.91 19.94
N LEU A 583 -36.37 -17.46 20.20
CA LEU A 583 -35.22 -17.75 19.34
C LEU A 583 -34.89 -19.25 19.30
N TYR A 584 -34.95 -19.91 20.46
CA TYR A 584 -34.79 -21.35 20.61
C TYR A 584 -35.85 -22.11 19.82
N MET A 585 -37.14 -21.78 20.00
CA MET A 585 -38.25 -22.49 19.35
C MET A 585 -38.29 -22.26 17.84
N ALA A 586 -37.92 -21.08 17.35
CA ALA A 586 -37.81 -20.81 15.91
C ALA A 586 -36.78 -21.73 15.26
N GLN A 587 -35.62 -21.90 15.90
CA GLN A 587 -34.54 -22.74 15.40
C GLN A 587 -34.83 -24.24 15.58
N TYR A 588 -35.50 -24.62 16.67
CA TYR A 588 -35.95 -25.98 16.95
C TYR A 588 -37.06 -26.45 15.98
N ARG A 589 -38.03 -25.58 15.66
CA ARG A 589 -39.07 -25.86 14.65
C ARG A 589 -38.46 -26.07 13.27
N PHE A 590 -37.53 -25.21 12.86
CA PHE A 590 -36.84 -25.34 11.58
C PHE A 590 -36.13 -26.71 11.43
N LEU A 591 -35.52 -27.22 12.51
CA LEU A 591 -34.86 -28.53 12.51
C LEU A 591 -35.84 -29.71 12.51
N ASN A 592 -37.00 -29.57 13.16
CA ASN A 592 -37.99 -30.65 13.29
C ASN A 592 -39.01 -30.72 12.14
N GLU A 593 -39.32 -29.60 11.49
CA GLU A 593 -40.30 -29.54 10.40
C GLU A 593 -39.67 -29.85 9.03
N GLY A 594 -38.34 -29.91 8.95
CA GLY A 594 -37.60 -30.22 7.71
C GLY A 594 -37.61 -29.05 6.72
N ALA A 595 -36.45 -28.75 6.14
CA ALA A 595 -36.33 -27.83 5.02
C ALA A 595 -36.79 -28.48 3.71
#